data_AF-A0A920EML7-F1
#
_entry.id   AF-A0A920EML7-F1
#
_cell.length_a   1.000
_cell.length_b   1.000
_cell.length_c   1.000
_cell.angle_alpha   90.00
_cell.angle_beta   90.00
_cell.angle_gamma   90.00
#
_symmetry.space_group_name_H-M   'P 1'
#
loop_
_entity.id
_entity.type
_entity.pdbx_description
1 polymer ?
#
loop_
_entity_poly.entity_id
_entity_poly.type
_entity_poly.pdbx_seq_one_letter_code
_entity_poly.pdbx_strand_id
1 'polypeptide(L)'
;MSDINIILGNLSKGDIYSKSADGSSHSLLQSYKRVSRSFGFDYDRSKRNLIYSLCLKIYDIQFKLIDKTLCFHSEKYFKHSNFVVVGLGLGSKIIRNMCNKNRYDYLDIRDILNSTIVNGDYLSNLFPAFVLNRLS
;
A
#
# COMPACT_ATOMS: atom_id res chain seq x y z
N MET A 1 -8.44 4.42 2.26
CA MET A 1 -7.43 3.32 2.31
C MET A 1 -6.47 3.40 3.49
N SER A 2 -5.99 4.58 3.90
CA SER A 2 -5.06 4.69 5.04
C SER A 2 -5.61 4.07 6.33
N ASP A 3 -6.89 4.32 6.68
CA ASP A 3 -7.51 3.72 7.88
C ASP A 3 -7.54 2.19 7.87
N ILE A 4 -7.82 1.60 6.70
CA ILE A 4 -7.78 0.14 6.53
C ILE A 4 -6.36 -0.37 6.76
N ASN A 5 -5.36 0.28 6.17
CA ASN A 5 -3.97 -0.13 6.37
C ASN A 5 -3.46 0.12 7.79
N ILE A 6 -3.95 1.13 8.51
CA ILE A 6 -3.67 1.32 9.94
C ILE A 6 -4.27 0.17 10.75
N ILE A 7 -5.54 -0.16 10.52
CA ILE A 7 -6.24 -1.26 11.22
C ILE A 7 -5.56 -2.61 10.99
N LEU A 8 -5.09 -2.85 9.76
CA LEU A 8 -4.39 -4.08 9.40
C LEU A 8 -2.90 -4.08 9.79
N GLY A 9 -2.36 -2.98 10.32
CA GLY A 9 -0.94 -2.86 10.68
C GLY A 9 0.01 -2.77 9.48
N ASN A 10 -0.51 -2.40 8.30
CA ASN A 10 0.25 -2.25 7.06
C ASN A 10 0.84 -0.86 6.86
N LEU A 11 0.39 0.15 7.61
CA LEU A 11 0.83 1.54 7.49
C LEU A 11 1.16 2.12 8.86
N SER A 12 2.38 2.68 9.00
CA SER A 12 2.79 3.37 10.23
C SER A 12 2.27 4.81 10.23
N LYS A 13 2.16 5.42 11.41
CA LYS A 13 1.69 6.81 11.53
C LYS A 13 2.65 7.81 10.87
N GLY A 14 3.95 7.53 10.85
CA GLY A 14 4.97 8.39 10.24
C GLY A 14 4.86 8.47 8.73
N ASP A 15 4.25 7.46 8.10
CA ASP A 15 4.08 7.36 6.66
C ASP A 15 2.80 8.04 6.15
N ILE A 16 2.05 8.73 7.01
CA ILE A 16 0.76 9.34 6.66
C ILE A 16 0.91 10.86 6.54
N TYR A 17 0.96 11.32 5.29
CA TYR A 17 1.11 12.75 4.97
C TYR A 17 -0.23 13.49 4.79
N SER A 18 -1.34 12.77 4.68
CA SER A 18 -2.66 13.36 4.46
C SER A 18 -3.41 13.65 5.77
N LYS A 19 -4.33 14.61 5.74
CA LYS A 19 -5.33 14.76 6.82
C LYS A 19 -6.31 13.58 6.79
N SER A 20 -6.86 13.20 7.94
CA SER A 20 -7.95 12.22 7.97
C SER A 20 -9.23 12.82 7.37
N ALA A 21 -10.16 11.96 6.95
CA ALA A 21 -11.43 12.38 6.37
C ALA A 21 -12.30 13.23 7.33
N ASP A 22 -12.12 13.06 8.64
CA ASP A 22 -12.85 13.77 9.70
C ASP A 22 -11.98 14.78 10.46
N GLY A 23 -10.76 15.06 9.99
CA GLY A 23 -9.81 15.96 10.65
C GLY A 23 -9.20 15.45 11.96
N SER A 24 -9.61 14.28 12.46
CA SER A 24 -9.05 13.68 13.67
C SER A 24 -7.69 12.99 13.44
N SER A 25 -7.12 12.40 14.50
CA SER A 25 -5.82 11.74 14.41
C SER A 25 -5.86 10.42 13.61
N HIS A 26 -4.69 9.99 13.13
CA HIS A 26 -4.46 8.67 12.51
C HIS A 26 -4.19 7.57 13.55
N SER A 27 -4.84 7.64 14.71
CA SER A 27 -4.73 6.57 15.70
C SER A 27 -5.61 5.38 15.32
N LEU A 28 -5.22 4.18 15.75
CA LEU A 28 -5.97 2.94 15.49
C LEU A 28 -7.46 3.07 15.86
N LEU A 29 -7.76 3.64 17.03
CA LEU A 29 -9.13 3.87 17.49
C LEU A 29 -9.92 4.78 16.55
N GLN A 30 -9.31 5.87 16.07
CA GLN A 30 -9.98 6.79 15.16
C GLN A 30 -10.17 6.17 13.77
N SER A 31 -9.24 5.36 13.30
CA SER A 31 -9.41 4.58 12.08
C SER A 31 -10.59 3.60 12.18
N TYR A 32 -10.74 2.89 13.31
CA TYR A 32 -11.92 2.05 13.55
C TYR A 32 -13.22 2.86 13.51
N LYS A 33 -13.27 4.03 14.15
CA LYS A 33 -14.43 4.94 14.12
C LYS A 33 -14.80 5.37 12.70
N ARG A 34 -13.82 5.83 11.93
CA ARG A 34 -14.02 6.26 10.54
C ARG A 34 -14.52 5.13 9.65
N VAL A 35 -13.90 3.95 9.75
CA VAL A 35 -14.34 2.78 8.97
C VAL A 35 -15.75 2.35 9.36
N SER A 36 -16.08 2.29 10.66
CA SER A 36 -17.45 1.97 11.10
C SER A 36 -18.50 2.90 10.49
N ARG A 37 -18.24 4.21 10.48
CA ARG A 37 -19.16 5.20 9.90
C ARG A 37 -19.39 5.02 8.40
N SER A 38 -18.39 4.53 7.66
CA SER A 38 -18.58 4.15 6.25
C SER A 38 -19.59 3.02 6.05
N PHE A 39 -19.89 2.24 7.10
CA PHE A 39 -20.91 1.19 7.10
C PHE A 39 -22.21 1.61 7.82
N GLY A 40 -22.38 2.89 8.13
CA GLY A 40 -23.61 3.42 8.71
C GLY A 40 -23.79 3.17 10.21
N PHE A 41 -22.72 2.89 10.95
CA PHE A 41 -22.78 2.74 12.41
C PHE A 41 -21.57 3.34 13.13
N ASP A 42 -21.75 3.67 14.41
CA ASP A 42 -20.64 4.09 15.26
C ASP A 42 -19.87 2.89 15.82
N TYR A 43 -18.56 3.08 15.93
CA TYR A 43 -17.66 2.06 16.46
C TYR A 43 -17.96 1.76 17.93
N ASP A 44 -18.12 0.47 18.20
CA ASP A 44 -18.15 -0.09 19.54
C ASP A 44 -17.11 -1.21 19.64
N ARG A 45 -16.54 -1.42 20.83
CA ARG A 45 -15.46 -2.40 21.04
C ARG A 45 -15.90 -3.82 20.72
N SER A 46 -17.18 -4.17 20.90
CA SER A 46 -17.73 -5.49 20.52
C SER A 46 -17.67 -5.72 19.00
N LYS A 47 -17.69 -4.65 18.19
CA LYS A 47 -17.62 -4.70 16.72
C LYS A 47 -16.20 -4.75 16.17
N ARG A 48 -15.16 -4.76 17.02
CA ARG A 48 -13.75 -4.73 16.58
C ARG A 48 -13.42 -5.81 15.56
N ASN A 49 -13.81 -7.06 15.84
CA ASN A 49 -13.51 -8.19 14.95
C ASN A 49 -14.27 -8.08 13.63
N LEU A 50 -15.54 -7.66 13.67
CA LEU A 50 -16.33 -7.40 12.48
C LEU A 50 -15.66 -6.37 11.57
N ILE A 51 -15.26 -5.22 12.12
CA ILE A 51 -14.57 -4.17 11.34
C ILE A 51 -13.24 -4.68 10.80
N TYR A 52 -12.45 -5.40 11.60
CA TYR A 52 -11.20 -5.97 11.13
C TYR A 52 -11.39 -6.93 9.96
N SER A 53 -12.40 -7.82 10.02
CA SER A 53 -12.76 -8.71 8.92
C SER A 53 -13.24 -7.95 7.67
N LEU A 54 -14.00 -6.86 7.84
CA LEU A 54 -14.38 -5.99 6.72
C LEU A 54 -13.16 -5.31 6.09
N CYS A 55 -12.23 -4.82 6.89
CA CYS A 55 -10.97 -4.26 6.41
C CYS A 55 -10.16 -5.28 5.60
N LEU A 56 -10.06 -6.52 6.06
CA LEU A 56 -9.42 -7.60 5.31
C LEU A 56 -10.10 -7.83 3.95
N LYS A 57 -11.44 -7.90 3.92
CA LYS A 57 -12.18 -8.07 2.66
C LYS A 57 -11.93 -6.93 1.67
N ILE A 58 -11.94 -5.67 2.16
CA ILE A 58 -11.65 -4.51 1.29
C ILE A 58 -10.21 -4.55 0.80
N TYR A 59 -9.25 -4.91 1.66
CA TYR A 59 -7.84 -5.06 1.28
C TYR A 59 -7.66 -6.14 0.21
N ASP A 60 -8.33 -7.28 0.33
CA ASP A 60 -8.32 -8.34 -0.69
C ASP A 60 -8.93 -7.89 -2.02
N ILE A 61 -9.98 -7.06 -1.98
CA ILE A 61 -10.54 -6.46 -3.21
C ILE A 61 -9.51 -5.52 -3.85
N GLN A 62 -8.85 -4.65 -3.07
CA GLN A 62 -7.80 -3.77 -3.57
C GLN A 62 -6.67 -4.57 -4.23
N PHE A 63 -6.22 -5.62 -3.57
CA PHE A 63 -5.22 -6.54 -4.09
C PHE A 63 -5.61 -7.10 -5.45
N LYS A 64 -6.82 -7.64 -5.58
CA LYS A 64 -7.32 -8.24 -6.83
C LYS A 64 -7.43 -7.21 -7.97
N LEU A 65 -7.77 -5.97 -7.66
CA LEU A 65 -7.82 -4.90 -8.65
C LEU A 65 -6.43 -4.57 -9.20
N ILE A 66 -5.42 -4.45 -8.32
CA ILE A 66 -4.03 -4.22 -8.73
C ILE A 66 -3.53 -5.37 -9.61
N ASP A 67 -3.77 -6.59 -9.17
CA ASP A 67 -3.38 -7.81 -9.89
C ASP A 67 -4.02 -7.89 -11.27
N LYS A 68 -5.32 -7.63 -11.37
CA LYS A 68 -6.04 -7.57 -12.65
C LYS A 68 -5.44 -6.53 -13.59
N THR A 69 -5.10 -5.35 -13.09
CA THR A 69 -4.45 -4.30 -13.88
C THR A 69 -3.07 -4.75 -14.36
N LEU A 70 -2.28 -5.38 -13.51
CA LEU A 70 -0.97 -5.93 -13.86
C LEU A 70 -1.09 -6.98 -14.97
N CYS A 71 -2.01 -7.95 -14.83
CA CYS A 71 -2.28 -8.97 -15.85
C CYS A 71 -2.66 -8.33 -17.19
N PHE A 72 -3.57 -7.35 -17.18
CA PHE A 72 -3.96 -6.64 -18.40
C PHE A 72 -2.76 -5.99 -19.10
N HIS A 73 -1.88 -5.32 -18.36
CA HIS A 73 -0.68 -4.71 -18.96
C HIS A 73 0.33 -5.76 -19.45
N SER A 74 0.52 -6.84 -18.70
CA SER A 74 1.35 -7.98 -19.10
C SER A 74 0.89 -8.56 -20.45
N GLU A 75 -0.39 -8.86 -20.58
CA GLU A 75 -0.98 -9.41 -21.80
C GLU A 75 -0.84 -8.44 -22.98
N LYS A 76 -1.19 -7.16 -22.75
CA LYS A 76 -1.23 -6.16 -23.81
C LYS A 76 0.15 -5.75 -24.33
N TYR A 77 1.13 -5.59 -23.44
CA TYR A 77 2.42 -4.97 -23.79
C TYR A 77 3.59 -5.96 -23.79
N PHE A 78 3.51 -7.01 -22.97
CA PHE A 78 4.61 -7.97 -22.80
C PHE A 78 4.33 -9.31 -23.49
N LYS A 79 3.14 -9.52 -24.08
CA LYS A 79 2.79 -10.73 -24.87
C LYS A 79 3.13 -12.04 -24.14
N HIS A 80 2.86 -12.10 -22.84
CA HIS A 80 3.21 -13.24 -21.96
C HIS A 80 4.71 -13.52 -21.78
N SER A 81 5.59 -12.58 -22.12
CA SER A 81 7.00 -12.67 -21.71
C SER A 81 7.15 -12.45 -20.20
N ASN A 82 8.23 -13.00 -19.63
CA ASN A 82 8.57 -12.79 -18.24
C ASN A 82 8.82 -11.29 -17.99
N PHE A 83 8.28 -10.79 -16.88
CA PHE A 83 8.46 -9.41 -16.46
C PHE A 83 8.79 -9.36 -14.96
N VAL A 84 9.52 -8.32 -14.57
CA VAL A 84 9.82 -8.03 -13.17
C VAL A 84 9.00 -6.84 -12.73
N VAL A 85 8.29 -6.98 -11.61
CA VAL A 85 7.55 -5.88 -10.99
C VAL A 85 8.49 -5.09 -10.10
N VAL A 86 8.72 -3.82 -10.43
CA VAL A 86 9.52 -2.92 -9.60
C VAL A 86 8.60 -2.13 -8.67
N GLY A 87 8.72 -2.37 -7.37
CA GLY A 87 7.98 -1.65 -6.34
C GLY A 87 8.70 -0.39 -5.87
N LEU A 88 7.94 0.70 -5.71
CA LEU A 88 8.43 1.98 -5.22
C LEU A 88 7.38 2.69 -4.33
N GLY A 89 7.86 3.61 -3.48
CA GLY A 89 7.04 4.41 -2.57
C GLY A 89 6.35 3.61 -1.46
N LEU A 90 5.43 4.28 -0.73
CA LEU A 90 4.74 3.71 0.43
C LEU A 90 3.94 2.43 0.13
N GLY A 91 3.37 2.32 -1.07
CA GLY A 91 2.53 1.19 -1.48
C GLY A 91 3.30 -0.08 -1.81
N SER A 92 4.62 -0.01 -1.95
CA SER A 92 5.50 -1.12 -2.35
C SER A 92 5.33 -2.39 -1.51
N LYS A 93 5.05 -2.29 -0.20
CA LYS A 93 4.81 -3.46 0.66
C LYS A 93 3.57 -4.26 0.23
N ILE A 94 2.49 -3.57 -0.17
CA ILE A 94 1.27 -4.21 -0.68
C ILE A 94 1.58 -4.91 -2.01
N ILE A 95 2.34 -4.24 -2.89
CA ILE A 95 2.76 -4.81 -4.18
C ILE A 95 3.63 -6.04 -3.98
N ARG A 96 4.60 -6.00 -3.06
CA ARG A 96 5.47 -7.15 -2.71
C ARG A 96 4.65 -8.37 -2.28
N ASN A 97 3.71 -8.16 -1.36
CA ASN A 97 2.83 -9.23 -0.89
C ASN A 97 1.99 -9.81 -2.04
N MET A 98 1.59 -8.97 -3.00
CA MET A 98 0.90 -9.40 -4.21
C MET A 98 1.75 -10.24 -5.13
N CYS A 99 2.93 -9.76 -5.48
CA CYS A 99 3.87 -10.50 -6.30
C CYS A 99 4.25 -11.85 -5.68
N ASN A 100 4.51 -11.89 -4.37
CA ASN A 100 4.81 -13.15 -3.66
C ASN A 100 3.67 -14.17 -3.76
N LYS A 101 2.42 -13.73 -3.59
CA LYS A 101 1.25 -14.61 -3.65
C LYS A 101 0.98 -15.12 -5.06
N ASN A 102 1.23 -14.30 -6.08
CA ASN A 102 0.98 -14.62 -7.49
C ASN A 102 2.23 -15.13 -8.24
N ARG A 103 3.36 -15.29 -7.53
CA ARG A 103 4.64 -15.77 -8.07
C ARG A 103 5.19 -14.90 -9.21
N TYR A 104 5.02 -13.59 -9.11
CA TYR A 104 5.71 -12.64 -9.98
C TYR A 104 7.09 -12.34 -9.43
N ASP A 105 8.07 -12.21 -10.33
CA ASP A 105 9.37 -11.66 -9.97
C ASP A 105 9.19 -10.22 -9.50
N TYR A 106 9.73 -9.91 -8.33
CA TYR A 106 9.57 -8.60 -7.68
C TYR A 106 10.91 -8.05 -7.23
N LEU A 107 11.10 -6.76 -7.50
CA LEU A 107 12.25 -5.99 -7.04
C LEU A 107 11.75 -4.78 -6.23
N ASP A 108 12.25 -4.63 -5.00
CA ASP A 108 12.01 -3.44 -4.20
C ASP A 108 13.10 -2.42 -4.48
N ILE A 109 12.72 -1.23 -4.97
CA ILE A 109 13.71 -0.19 -5.25
C ILE A 109 14.47 0.24 -3.99
N ARG A 110 13.86 0.08 -2.80
CA ARG A 110 14.49 0.41 -1.52
C ARG A 110 15.71 -0.48 -1.26
N ASP A 111 15.67 -1.74 -1.67
CA ASP A 111 16.80 -2.66 -1.50
C ASP A 111 18.00 -2.18 -2.32
N ILE A 112 17.76 -1.69 -3.55
CA ILE A 112 18.80 -1.08 -4.39
C ILE A 112 19.31 0.22 -3.77
N LEU A 113 18.41 1.14 -3.41
CA LEU A 113 18.79 2.46 -2.90
C LEU A 113 19.57 2.38 -1.59
N ASN A 114 19.16 1.49 -0.67
CA ASN A 114 19.86 1.28 0.60
C ASN A 114 21.26 0.70 0.42
N SER A 115 21.50 -0.07 -0.65
CA SER A 115 22.83 -0.59 -0.95
C SER A 115 23.79 0.47 -1.53
N THR A 116 23.26 1.61 -2.00
CA THR A 116 24.02 2.62 -2.73
C THR A 116 24.07 3.99 -2.05
N ILE A 117 23.10 4.33 -1.20
CA ILE A 117 22.95 5.67 -0.63
C ILE A 117 22.41 5.56 0.80
N VAL A 118 22.93 6.40 1.70
CA VAL A 118 22.41 6.56 3.06
C VAL A 118 20.96 7.06 3.00
N ASN A 119 20.06 6.44 3.76
CA ASN A 119 18.61 6.72 3.77
C ASN A 119 17.91 6.49 2.41
N GLY A 120 18.37 5.50 1.64
CA GLY A 120 17.78 5.14 0.36
C GLY A 120 16.30 4.73 0.44
N ASP A 121 15.87 4.20 1.57
CA ASP A 121 14.49 3.87 1.87
C ASP A 121 13.56 5.09 1.80
N TYR A 122 13.97 6.22 2.38
CA TYR A 122 13.25 7.49 2.32
C TYR A 122 13.18 8.02 0.88
N LEU A 123 14.26 7.88 0.10
CA LEU A 123 14.29 8.32 -1.29
C LEU A 123 13.31 7.56 -2.18
N SER A 124 12.91 6.34 -1.84
CA SER A 124 11.84 5.63 -2.56
C SER A 124 10.49 6.37 -2.52
N ASN A 125 10.21 7.11 -1.44
CA ASN A 125 9.01 7.94 -1.35
C ASN A 125 9.09 9.22 -2.20
N LEU A 126 10.31 9.63 -2.55
CA LEU A 126 10.62 10.80 -3.39
C LEU A 126 11.22 10.38 -4.74
N PHE A 127 10.96 9.14 -5.17
CA PHE A 127 11.67 8.52 -6.28
C PHE A 127 11.65 9.34 -7.58
N PRO A 128 10.53 10.00 -7.97
CA PRO A 128 10.53 10.86 -9.15
C PRO A 128 11.56 12.00 -9.08
N ALA A 129 11.65 12.71 -7.94
CA ALA A 129 12.61 13.79 -7.76
C ALA A 129 14.05 13.28 -7.74
N PHE A 130 14.27 12.14 -7.09
CA PHE A 130 15.57 11.46 -7.06
C PHE A 130 16.06 11.09 -8.47
N VAL A 131 15.20 10.49 -9.29
CA VAL A 131 15.54 10.10 -10.67
C VAL A 131 15.81 11.33 -11.53
N LEU A 132 14.97 12.37 -11.45
CA LEU A 132 15.15 13.59 -12.23
C LEU A 132 16.51 14.26 -11.98
N ASN A 133 16.97 14.32 -10.73
CA ASN A 133 18.28 14.86 -10.39
C ASN A 133 19.46 14.07 -10.99
N ARG A 134 19.28 12.79 -11.31
CA ARG A 134 20.32 11.96 -11.95
C ARG A 134 20.26 11.95 -13.47
N LEU A 135 19.15 12.39 -14.04
CA LEU A 135 18.97 12.53 -15.49
C LEU A 135 19.35 13.93 -16.00
N SER A 136 19.46 14.90 -15.09
CA SER A 136 19.98 16.26 -15.34
C SER A 136 21.50 16.31 -15.27
#